data_AF-A0A959BC67-F1
#
_entry.id   AF-A0A959BC67-F1
#
_cell.length_a   1.000
_cell.length_b   1.000
_cell.length_c   1.000
_cell.angle_alpha   90.00
_cell.angle_beta   90.00
_cell.angle_gamma   90.00
#
_symmetry.space_group_name_H-M   'P 1'
#
loop_
_entity.id
_entity.type
_entity.pdbx_description
1 polymer ?
#
loop_
_entity_poly.entity_id
_entity_poly.type
_entity_poly.pdbx_seq_one_letter_code
_entity_poly.pdbx_strand_id
1 'polypeptide(L)'
;MARKEHRGRFQAQGGGLEESESWNQDEPLTKKDGLRLLRRLKEKLSSNEVEKRKKAFQSAERFVKNTKGGIDARKGVSFYDDKKSKHIRVDVEILGGKAFVTIIFIIILLGLWRLL
;
A
#
# COMPACT_ATOMS: atom_id res chain seq x y z
N MET A 1 -13.61 -13.70 0.56
CA MET A 1 -13.39 -13.57 -0.90
C MET A 1 -12.38 -14.60 -1.36
N ALA A 2 -12.50 -15.13 -2.58
CA ALA A 2 -11.49 -16.01 -3.14
C ALA A 2 -10.12 -15.31 -3.22
N ARG A 3 -9.03 -16.07 -3.01
CA ARG A 3 -7.66 -15.55 -3.07
C ARG A 3 -7.31 -15.19 -4.51
N LYS A 4 -6.94 -13.92 -4.75
CA LYS A 4 -6.51 -13.43 -6.06
C LYS A 4 -4.99 -13.27 -6.12
N GLU A 5 -4.48 -13.09 -7.33
CA GLU A 5 -3.04 -13.00 -7.61
C GLU A 5 -2.40 -11.80 -6.90
N HIS A 6 -2.95 -10.60 -7.11
CA HIS A 6 -2.41 -9.34 -6.59
C HIS A 6 -3.10 -8.97 -5.28
N ARG A 7 -2.35 -9.06 -4.19
CA ARG A 7 -2.91 -8.86 -2.85
C ARG A 7 -1.90 -8.32 -1.87
N GLY A 8 -2.42 -7.64 -0.86
CA GLY A 8 -1.62 -7.02 0.19
C GLY A 8 -2.47 -6.11 1.07
N ARG A 9 -1.81 -5.35 1.93
CA ARG A 9 -2.48 -4.38 2.79
C ARG A 9 -1.59 -3.21 3.21
N PHE A 10 -2.25 -2.12 3.57
CA PHE A 10 -1.71 -1.08 4.41
C PHE A 10 -2.23 -1.30 5.83
N GLN A 11 -1.38 -1.13 6.84
CA GLN A 11 -1.77 -1.35 8.23
C GLN A 11 -1.19 -0.25 9.12
N ALA A 12 -2.01 0.30 10.02
CA ALA A 12 -1.57 1.14 11.12
C ALA A 12 -1.65 0.32 12.39
N GLN A 13 -0.54 0.16 13.12
CA GLN A 13 -0.50 -0.65 14.32
C GLN A 13 0.30 -0.01 15.46
N GLY A 14 0.10 -0.50 16.69
CA GLY A 14 0.79 -0.06 17.91
C GLY A 14 -0.01 0.89 18.79
N GLY A 15 0.36 0.99 20.06
CA GLY A 15 -0.29 1.90 21.01
C GLY A 15 -1.75 1.51 21.32
N GLY A 16 -2.09 0.23 21.20
CA GLY A 16 -3.45 -0.28 21.37
C GLY A 16 -4.34 -0.20 20.11
N LEU A 17 -3.81 0.31 18.99
CA LEU A 17 -4.52 0.38 17.71
C LEU A 17 -4.01 -0.71 16.75
N GLU A 18 -4.94 -1.33 16.02
CA GLU A 18 -4.67 -2.09 14.79
C GLU A 18 -5.78 -1.83 13.78
N GLU A 19 -5.45 -1.16 12.67
CA GLU A 19 -6.37 -0.86 11.58
C GLU A 19 -5.71 -1.16 10.24
N SER A 20 -6.51 -1.59 9.25
CA SER A 20 -5.97 -1.92 7.93
C SER A 20 -6.90 -1.61 6.76
N GLU A 21 -6.29 -1.46 5.59
CA GLU A 21 -6.95 -1.42 4.28
C GLU A 21 -6.25 -2.43 3.37
N SER A 22 -6.98 -3.45 2.92
CA SER A 22 -6.43 -4.53 2.11
C SER A 22 -6.88 -4.42 0.65
N TRP A 23 -6.10 -5.05 -0.24
CA TRP A 23 -6.52 -5.31 -1.61
C TRP A 23 -6.35 -6.80 -1.95
N ASN A 24 -7.22 -7.27 -2.83
CA ASN A 24 -7.22 -8.62 -3.36
C ASN A 24 -7.93 -8.57 -4.72
N GLN A 25 -7.16 -8.57 -5.81
CA GLN A 25 -7.62 -8.31 -7.18
C GLN A 25 -6.79 -9.07 -8.21
N ASP A 26 -7.33 -9.21 -9.42
CA ASP A 26 -6.69 -9.97 -10.51
C ASP A 26 -5.64 -9.14 -11.26
N GLU A 27 -5.73 -7.81 -11.18
CA GLU A 27 -4.78 -6.88 -11.80
C GLU A 27 -3.83 -6.26 -10.75
N PRO A 28 -2.59 -5.91 -11.13
CA PRO A 28 -1.68 -5.20 -10.24
C PRO A 28 -2.29 -3.91 -9.67
N LEU A 29 -2.09 -3.68 -8.36
CA LEU A 29 -2.56 -2.44 -7.73
C LEU A 29 -1.86 -1.24 -8.34
N THR A 30 -2.62 -0.23 -8.79
CA THR A 30 -2.01 1.00 -9.31
C THR A 30 -1.50 1.89 -8.19
N LYS A 31 -0.56 2.81 -8.49
CA LYS A 31 -0.15 3.84 -7.53
C LYS A 31 -1.31 4.68 -7.02
N LYS A 32 -2.23 5.07 -7.92
CA LYS A 32 -3.41 5.89 -7.59
C LYS A 32 -4.31 5.16 -6.59
N ASP A 33 -4.52 3.87 -6.81
CA ASP A 33 -5.35 3.05 -5.92
C ASP A 33 -4.65 2.80 -4.58
N GLY A 34 -3.34 2.54 -4.59
CA GLY A 34 -2.53 2.41 -3.37
C GLY A 34 -2.60 3.66 -2.49
N LEU A 35 -2.45 4.86 -3.08
CA LEU A 35 -2.59 6.12 -2.34
C LEU A 35 -4.02 6.33 -1.81
N ARG A 36 -5.05 5.89 -2.55
CA ARG A 36 -6.43 5.95 -2.09
C ARG A 36 -6.67 5.03 -0.87
N LEU A 37 -6.15 3.80 -0.89
CA LEU A 37 -6.23 2.88 0.26
C LEU A 37 -5.49 3.44 1.47
N LEU A 38 -4.31 4.02 1.27
CA LEU A 38 -3.56 4.64 2.37
C LEU A 38 -4.31 5.84 2.98
N ARG A 39 -5.00 6.65 2.15
CA ARG A 39 -5.88 7.73 2.64
C ARG A 39 -7.07 7.17 3.44
N ARG A 40 -7.74 6.13 2.94
CA ARG A 40 -8.85 5.47 3.65
C ARG A 40 -8.40 4.92 5.00
N LEU A 41 -7.23 4.30 5.07
CA LEU A 41 -6.65 3.85 6.33
C LEU A 41 -6.51 5.04 7.29
N LYS A 42 -5.92 6.15 6.83
CA LYS A 42 -5.76 7.36 7.65
C LYS A 42 -7.11 7.93 8.15
N GLU A 43 -8.16 7.86 7.34
CA GLU A 43 -9.51 8.32 7.69
C GLU A 43 -10.21 7.46 8.75
N LYS A 44 -9.77 6.19 8.95
CA LYS A 44 -10.26 5.35 10.06
C LYS A 44 -9.69 5.75 11.42
N LEU A 45 -8.58 6.49 11.44
CA LEU A 45 -7.88 6.84 12.68
C LEU A 45 -8.45 8.12 13.27
N SER A 46 -8.46 8.21 14.60
CA SER A 46 -8.69 9.47 15.29
C SER A 46 -7.56 10.47 14.99
N SER A 47 -7.83 11.76 15.13
CA SER A 47 -6.83 12.81 14.90
C SER A 47 -5.55 12.61 15.72
N ASN A 48 -5.68 12.11 16.96
CA ASN A 48 -4.54 11.79 17.82
C ASN A 48 -3.71 10.62 17.28
N GLU A 49 -4.36 9.56 16.78
CA GLU A 49 -3.67 8.41 16.20
C GLU A 49 -3.02 8.73 14.85
N VAL A 50 -3.61 9.66 14.09
CA VAL A 50 -3.01 10.22 12.87
C VAL A 50 -1.74 11.01 13.20
N GLU A 51 -1.77 11.89 14.21
CA GLU A 51 -0.59 12.70 14.57
C GLU A 51 0.57 11.83 15.05
N LYS A 52 0.30 10.77 15.83
CA LYS A 52 1.32 9.79 16.25
C LYS A 52 2.02 9.06 15.07
N ARG A 53 1.41 9.06 13.88
CA ARG A 53 1.87 8.34 12.67
C ARG A 53 2.10 9.25 11.48
N LYS A 54 2.20 10.56 11.69
CA LYS A 54 2.21 11.55 10.61
C LYS A 54 3.37 11.35 9.65
N LYS A 55 4.59 11.20 10.15
CA LYS A 55 5.79 10.96 9.32
C LYS A 55 5.76 9.56 8.70
N ALA A 56 5.19 8.57 9.39
CA ALA A 56 5.03 7.21 8.90
C ALA A 56 4.09 7.17 7.69
N PHE A 57 2.92 7.81 7.77
CA PHE A 57 2.02 7.97 6.63
C PHE A 57 2.68 8.73 5.47
N GLN A 58 3.38 9.84 5.75
CA GLN A 58 4.11 10.59 4.72
C GLN A 58 5.19 9.73 4.03
N SER A 59 5.89 8.89 4.79
CA SER A 59 6.92 8.00 4.27
C SER A 59 6.33 6.86 3.44
N ALA A 60 5.20 6.27 3.89
CA ALA A 60 4.46 5.27 3.13
C ALA A 60 3.91 5.86 1.81
N GLU A 61 3.36 7.08 1.82
CA GLU A 61 2.94 7.78 0.61
C GLU A 61 4.10 7.99 -0.36
N ARG A 62 5.26 8.46 0.15
CA ARG A 62 6.46 8.68 -0.64
C ARG A 62 6.97 7.38 -1.26
N PHE A 63 6.94 6.27 -0.50
CA PHE A 63 7.29 4.95 -0.98
C PHE A 63 6.42 4.52 -2.18
N VAL A 64 5.09 4.66 -2.08
CA VAL A 64 4.18 4.37 -3.19
C VAL A 64 4.45 5.28 -4.40
N LYS A 65 4.57 6.60 -4.18
CA LYS A 65 4.80 7.59 -5.24
C LYS A 65 6.10 7.31 -6.01
N ASN A 66 7.18 7.02 -5.29
CA ASN A 66 8.53 6.88 -5.85
C ASN A 66 8.82 5.49 -6.44
N THR A 67 7.94 4.51 -6.24
CA THR A 67 8.08 3.18 -6.85
C THR A 67 8.16 3.29 -8.38
N LYS A 68 9.14 2.67 -9.03
CA LYS A 68 9.27 2.64 -10.50
C LYS A 68 9.00 1.22 -11.01
N GLY A 69 8.12 1.05 -11.99
CA GLY A 69 7.79 -0.28 -12.55
C GLY A 69 6.95 -1.20 -11.67
N GLY A 70 6.57 -0.76 -10.47
CA GLY A 70 5.88 -1.57 -9.46
C GLY A 70 6.84 -2.33 -8.55
N ILE A 71 6.28 -3.10 -7.61
CA ILE A 71 7.03 -3.96 -6.68
C ILE A 71 6.38 -5.34 -6.66
N ASP A 72 7.19 -6.37 -6.82
CA ASP A 72 6.78 -7.77 -6.76
C ASP A 72 6.69 -8.27 -5.31
N ALA A 73 5.78 -9.21 -5.09
CA ALA A 73 5.66 -9.94 -3.84
C ALA A 73 6.84 -10.93 -3.67
N ARG A 74 7.26 -11.27 -2.45
CA ARG A 74 6.77 -10.75 -1.16
C ARG A 74 7.63 -9.56 -0.71
N LYS A 75 6.98 -8.48 -0.27
CA LYS A 75 7.66 -7.32 0.31
C LYS A 75 6.86 -6.72 1.45
N GLY A 76 7.51 -6.53 2.60
CA GLY A 76 6.99 -5.75 3.72
C GLY A 76 7.91 -4.57 4.01
N VAL A 77 7.34 -3.40 4.26
CA VAL A 77 8.08 -2.21 4.70
C VAL A 77 7.30 -1.53 5.82
N SER A 78 7.99 -1.24 6.92
CA SER A 78 7.44 -0.56 8.08
C SER A 78 7.99 0.86 8.18
N PHE A 79 7.12 1.83 8.40
CA PHE A 79 7.44 3.24 8.57
C PHE A 79 7.08 3.71 9.98
N TYR A 80 7.92 4.55 10.56
CA TYR A 80 7.83 4.98 11.95
C TYR A 80 8.04 6.49 12.05
N ASP A 81 7.38 7.15 13.00
CA ASP A 81 7.61 8.57 13.29
C ASP A 81 8.87 8.80 14.13
N ASP A 82 9.11 7.90 15.08
CA ASP A 82 10.26 7.90 15.97
C ASP A 82 10.87 6.49 16.05
N LYS A 83 12.19 6.40 15.93
CA LYS A 83 12.95 5.16 16.07
C LYS A 83 12.93 4.61 17.50
N LYS A 84 12.57 5.41 18.51
CA LYS A 84 12.39 4.95 19.89
C LYS A 84 11.02 4.29 20.11
N SER A 85 10.02 4.64 19.31
CA SER A 85 8.64 4.15 19.42
C SER A 85 8.23 3.26 18.24
N LYS A 86 9.10 2.32 17.85
CA LYS A 86 8.90 1.46 16.66
C LYS A 86 7.62 0.61 16.69
N HIS A 87 7.01 0.43 17.86
CA HIS A 87 5.75 -0.29 17.95
C HIS A 87 4.60 0.49 17.30
N ILE A 88 4.65 1.83 17.26
CA ILE A 88 3.70 2.69 16.54
C ILE A 88 4.21 2.87 15.11
N ARG A 89 3.48 2.30 14.14
CA ARG A 89 3.94 2.27 12.74
C ARG A 89 2.81 2.25 11.73
N VAL A 90 3.20 2.49 10.48
CA VAL A 90 2.40 2.21 9.28
C VAL A 90 3.19 1.24 8.41
N ASP A 91 2.56 0.13 8.06
CA ASP A 91 3.14 -0.93 7.25
C ASP A 91 2.53 -0.96 5.85
N VAL A 92 3.37 -1.32 4.88
CA VAL A 92 2.98 -1.62 3.50
C VAL A 92 3.42 -3.04 3.21
N GLU A 93 2.45 -3.91 2.94
CA GLU A 93 2.71 -5.33 2.68
C GLU A 93 2.16 -5.77 1.34
N ILE A 94 3.03 -6.31 0.50
CA ILE A 94 2.71 -6.90 -0.80
C ILE A 94 2.85 -8.41 -0.64
N LEU A 95 1.71 -9.10 -0.56
CA LEU A 95 1.60 -10.52 -0.19
C LEU A 95 1.53 -11.47 -1.40
N GLY A 96 1.16 -10.95 -2.57
CA GLY A 96 1.10 -11.69 -3.83
C GLY A 96 1.06 -10.78 -5.06
N GLY A 97 1.56 -11.29 -6.17
CA GLY A 97 1.61 -10.59 -7.46
C GLY A 97 2.54 -9.37 -7.41
N LYS A 98 2.10 -8.30 -8.06
CA LYS A 98 2.77 -7.00 -8.17
C LYS A 98 1.86 -5.86 -7.70
N ALA A 99 2.43 -4.80 -7.14
CA ALA A 99 1.72 -3.58 -6.71
C ALA A 99 2.42 -2.29 -7.15
N PHE A 100 1.70 -1.17 -7.05
CA PHE A 100 2.13 0.20 -7.33
C PHE A 100 2.60 0.45 -8.78
N VAL A 101 1.92 -0.14 -9.75
CA VAL A 101 2.16 0.10 -11.18
C VAL A 101 1.58 1.44 -11.65
N THR A 102 2.11 1.98 -12.75
CA THR A 102 1.56 3.15 -13.45
C THR A 102 0.60 2.68 -14.56
N ILE A 103 -0.52 3.39 -14.76
CA ILE A 103 -1.60 3.05 -15.72
C ILE A 103 -1.09 2.78 -17.15
N ILE A 104 -0.01 3.43 -17.59
CA ILE A 104 0.55 3.28 -18.94
C ILE A 104 0.88 1.80 -19.26
N PHE A 105 1.27 1.00 -18.27
CA PHE A 105 1.59 -0.42 -18.48
C PHE A 105 0.36 -1.30 -18.73
N ILE A 106 -0.82 -0.93 -18.21
CA ILE A 106 -2.04 -1.72 -18.36
C ILE A 106 -2.55 -1.66 -19.82
N ILE A 107 -2.45 -0.48 -20.46
CA ILE A 107 -2.92 -0.30 -21.84
C ILE A 107 -2.02 -1.04 -22.85
N ILE A 108 -0.70 -1.07 -22.63
CA ILE A 108 0.23 -1.76 -23.54
C ILE A 108 0.05 -3.28 -23.50
N LEU A 109 -0.17 -3.87 -22.32
CA LEU A 109 -0.43 -5.31 -22.17
C LEU A 109 -1.77 -5.73 -22.81
N LEU A 110 -2.81 -4.90 -22.70
CA LEU A 110 -4.13 -5.18 -23.29
C LEU A 110 -4.17 -4.92 -24.81
N GLY A 111 -3.37 -3.98 -25.31
CA GLY A 111 -3.29 -3.66 -26.74
C GLY A 111 -2.58 -4.73 -27.56
N LEU A 112 -1.53 -5.36 -27.00
CA LEU A 112 -0.75 -6.40 -27.70
C LEU A 112 -1.48 -7.75 -27.75
N TRP A 113 -2.28 -8.11 -26.74
CA TRP A 113 -3.08 -9.35 -26.78
C TRP A 113 -4.16 -9.31 -27.86
N ARG A 114 -4.71 -8.14 -28.18
CA ARG A 114 -5.75 -7.99 -29.22
C ARG A 114 -5.23 -8.01 -30.66
N LEU A 115 -3.90 -8.10 -30.86
CA LEU A 115 -3.24 -8.07 -32.16
C LEU A 115 -2.50 -9.38 -32.51
N LEU A 116 -2.65 -10.43 -31.68
CA LEU A 116 -2.13 -11.78 -31.89
C LEU A 116 -3.25 -12.81 -31.94
#